data_AF-A0A963CVX8-F1
#
_entry.id   AF-A0A963CVX8-F1
#
_cell.length_a   1.000
_cell.length_b   1.000
_cell.length_c   1.000
_cell.angle_alpha   90.00
_cell.angle_beta   90.00
_cell.angle_gamma   90.00
#
_symmetry.space_group_name_H-M   'P 1'
#
loop_
_entity.id
_entity.type
_entity.pdbx_description
1 polymer ?
#
loop_
_entity_poly.entity_id
_entity_poly.type
_entity_poly.pdbx_seq_one_letter_code
_entity_poly.pdbx_strand_id
1 'polypeptide(L)'
;MDSTQARLAQIEGQMNALAQAWLYLAASVEMQCGADLVPMEDALTAKTWQGSPELGREARKATAWLCRELAAARAVRNARWRDRDDY
;
A
#
# COMPACT_ATOMS: atom_id res chain seq x y z
N MET A 1 -2.92 -10.70 -29.19
CA MET A 1 -3.37 -9.75 -28.14
C MET A 1 -3.72 -8.45 -28.85
N ASP A 2 -4.93 -7.95 -28.70
CA ASP A 2 -5.32 -6.67 -29.33
C ASP A 2 -4.57 -5.49 -28.66
N SER A 3 -4.42 -4.38 -29.39
CA SER A 3 -3.75 -3.16 -28.92
C SER A 3 -4.28 -2.68 -27.56
N THR A 4 -5.60 -2.80 -27.34
CA THR A 4 -6.25 -2.46 -26.07
C THR A 4 -5.77 -3.34 -24.93
N GLN A 5 -5.68 -4.66 -25.15
CA GLN A 5 -5.22 -5.62 -24.15
C GLN A 5 -3.75 -5.43 -23.80
N ALA A 6 -2.92 -5.13 -24.81
CA ALA A 6 -1.50 -4.82 -24.61
C ALA A 6 -1.31 -3.60 -23.71
N ARG A 7 -2.08 -2.54 -23.97
CA ARG A 7 -2.05 -1.31 -23.18
C ARG A 7 -2.56 -1.52 -21.76
N LEU A 8 -3.60 -2.34 -21.58
CA LEU A 8 -4.11 -2.66 -20.25
C LEU A 8 -3.07 -3.43 -19.42
N ALA A 9 -2.46 -4.47 -19.98
CA ALA A 9 -1.41 -5.23 -19.31
C ALA A 9 -0.20 -4.36 -18.93
N GLN A 10 0.16 -3.40 -19.78
CA GLN A 10 1.20 -2.42 -19.47
C GLN A 10 0.82 -1.55 -18.27
N ILE A 11 -0.40 -1.02 -18.23
CA ILE A 11 -0.89 -0.19 -17.12
C ILE A 11 -0.95 -0.99 -15.83
N GLU A 12 -1.46 -2.23 -15.88
CA GLU A 12 -1.50 -3.14 -14.72
C GLU A 12 -0.09 -3.40 -14.17
N GLY A 13 0.88 -3.66 -15.06
CA GLY A 13 2.28 -3.85 -14.67
C GLY A 13 2.89 -2.61 -14.01
N GLN A 14 2.65 -1.42 -14.59
CA GLN A 14 3.12 -0.15 -14.03
C GLN A 14 2.51 0.14 -12.67
N MET A 15 1.19 -0.06 -12.52
CA MET A 15 0.49 0.15 -11.26
C MET A 15 0.96 -0.83 -10.18
N ASN A 16 1.19 -2.10 -10.52
CA ASN A 16 1.74 -3.07 -9.58
C ASN A 16 3.17 -2.70 -9.16
N ALA A 17 4.03 -2.28 -10.08
CA ALA A 17 5.38 -1.85 -9.74
C ALA A 17 5.38 -0.63 -8.78
N LEU A 18 4.50 0.34 -9.01
CA LEU A 18 4.34 1.51 -8.14
C LEU A 18 3.80 1.13 -6.75
N ALA A 19 2.80 0.23 -6.70
CA ALA A 19 2.26 -0.29 -5.45
C ALA A 19 3.34 -0.99 -4.60
N GLN A 20 4.16 -1.84 -5.23
CA GLN A 20 5.27 -2.50 -4.57
C GLN A 20 6.31 -1.49 -4.08
N ALA A 21 6.74 -0.55 -4.94
CA ALA A 21 7.69 0.48 -4.56
C ALA A 21 7.21 1.32 -3.36
N TRP A 22 5.92 1.66 -3.32
CA TRP A 22 5.32 2.37 -2.18
C TRP A 22 5.34 1.52 -0.91
N LEU A 23 4.97 0.23 -0.96
CA LEU A 23 5.01 -0.66 0.20
C LEU A 23 6.43 -0.80 0.76
N TYR A 24 7.43 -0.99 -0.10
CA TYR A 24 8.84 -1.08 0.30
C TYR A 24 9.33 0.22 0.93
N LEU A 25 8.96 1.36 0.36
CA LEU A 25 9.32 2.67 0.91
C LEU A 25 8.69 2.87 2.29
N ALA A 26 7.38 2.62 2.42
CA ALA A 26 6.67 2.76 3.68
C ALA A 26 7.28 1.86 4.77
N ALA A 27 7.46 0.56 4.48
CA ALA A 27 8.09 -0.36 5.41
C ALA A 27 9.52 0.06 5.80
N SER A 28 10.31 0.58 4.85
CA SER A 28 11.67 1.07 5.12
C SER A 28 11.66 2.28 6.05
N VAL A 29 10.73 3.22 5.84
CA VAL A 29 10.57 4.41 6.69
C VAL A 29 10.16 4.02 8.10
N GLU A 30 9.23 3.06 8.27
CA GLU A 30 8.90 2.55 9.61
C GLU A 30 10.11 1.91 10.30
N MET A 31 10.84 1.05 9.59
CA MET A 31 11.90 0.24 10.19
C MET A 31 13.16 1.04 10.47
N GLN A 32 13.53 1.97 9.58
CA GLN A 32 14.81 2.69 9.66
C GLN A 32 14.67 4.02 10.39
N CYS A 33 13.51 4.66 10.31
CA CYS A 33 13.28 5.96 10.93
C CYS A 33 12.40 5.89 12.19
N GLY A 34 11.78 4.74 12.48
CA GLY A 34 10.84 4.60 13.60
C GLY A 34 9.56 5.40 13.41
N ALA A 35 9.21 5.75 12.17
CA ALA A 35 8.04 6.56 11.87
C ALA A 35 6.75 5.77 12.12
N ASP A 36 5.78 6.39 12.78
CA ASP A 36 4.40 5.92 12.82
C ASP A 36 3.69 6.33 11.53
N LEU A 37 3.28 5.33 10.74
CA LEU A 37 2.59 5.54 9.47
C LEU A 37 1.06 5.46 9.58
N VAL A 38 0.49 5.16 10.75
CA VAL A 38 -0.97 5.12 10.94
C VAL A 38 -1.65 6.44 10.52
N PRO A 39 -1.13 7.64 10.85
CA PRO A 39 -1.74 8.89 10.39
C PRO A 39 -1.72 9.06 8.86
N MET A 40 -0.69 8.53 8.19
CA MET A 40 -0.60 8.55 6.72
C MET A 40 -1.62 7.60 6.09
N GLU A 41 -1.79 6.40 6.66
CA GLU A 41 -2.79 5.42 6.24
C GLU A 41 -4.21 5.99 6.36
N ASP A 42 -4.53 6.64 7.48
CA ASP A 42 -5.81 7.30 7.71
C ASP A 42 -6.06 8.43 6.69
N ALA A 43 -5.07 9.28 6.45
CA ALA A 43 -5.18 10.35 5.46
C ALA A 43 -5.38 9.81 4.03
N LEU A 44 -4.69 8.72 3.67
CA LEU A 44 -4.82 8.09 2.36
C LEU A 44 -6.20 7.46 2.16
N THR A 45 -6.75 6.81 3.18
CA THR A 45 -8.08 6.20 3.12
C THR A 45 -9.21 7.24 3.13
N ALA A 46 -9.00 8.38 3.78
CA ALA A 46 -9.93 9.51 3.76
C ALA A 46 -9.90 10.31 2.45
N LYS A 47 -8.90 10.10 1.58
CA LYS A 47 -8.73 10.88 0.34
C LYS A 47 -9.91 10.71 -0.61
N THR A 48 -10.55 11.83 -0.93
CA THR A 48 -11.60 11.88 -1.96
C THR A 48 -11.03 12.11 -3.34
N TRP A 49 -11.40 11.28 -4.30
CA TRP A 49 -11.00 11.39 -5.70
C TRP A 49 -12.04 12.21 -6.48
N GLN A 50 -11.71 13.44 -6.83
CA GLN A 50 -12.59 14.32 -7.61
C GLN A 50 -12.50 14.02 -9.11
N GLY A 51 -13.60 14.20 -9.85
CA GLY A 51 -13.62 14.15 -11.31
C GLY A 51 -14.04 12.83 -11.97
N SER A 52 -14.03 11.70 -11.25
CA SER A 52 -14.58 10.42 -11.76
C SER A 52 -14.97 9.47 -10.62
N PRO A 53 -16.28 9.25 -10.36
CA PRO A 53 -16.75 8.38 -9.27
C PRO A 53 -16.28 6.92 -9.39
N GLU A 54 -16.19 6.42 -10.62
CA GLU A 54 -15.76 5.06 -10.97
C GLU A 54 -14.28 4.86 -10.62
N LEU A 55 -13.41 5.76 -11.08
CA LEU A 55 -11.99 5.73 -10.74
C LEU A 55 -11.78 5.90 -9.24
N GLY A 56 -12.56 6.78 -8.60
CA GLY A 56 -12.50 6.97 -7.16
C GLY A 56 -12.87 5.71 -6.36
N ARG A 57 -13.80 4.88 -6.87
CA ARG A 57 -14.14 3.59 -6.24
C ARG A 57 -12.96 2.62 -6.31
N GLU A 58 -12.36 2.45 -7.48
CA GLU A 58 -11.24 1.51 -7.65
C GLU A 58 -9.98 1.98 -6.93
N ALA A 59 -9.68 3.28 -6.97
CA ALA A 59 -8.57 3.86 -6.23
C ALA A 59 -8.72 3.65 -4.71
N ARG A 60 -9.91 3.86 -4.14
CA ARG A 60 -10.18 3.60 -2.72
C ARG A 60 -9.96 2.14 -2.34
N LYS A 61 -10.42 1.19 -3.18
CA LYS A 61 -10.19 -0.25 -2.94
C LYS A 61 -8.70 -0.58 -2.92
N ALA A 62 -7.96 -0.09 -3.92
CA ALA A 62 -6.52 -0.31 -4.02
C ALA A 62 -5.77 0.30 -2.82
N THR A 63 -6.07 1.54 -2.44
CA THR A 63 -5.49 2.19 -1.27
C THR A 63 -5.80 1.45 0.04
N ALA A 64 -7.05 1.00 0.23
CA ALA A 64 -7.43 0.22 1.41
C ALA A 64 -6.74 -1.16 1.46
N TRP A 65 -6.50 -1.79 0.31
CA TRP A 65 -5.69 -3.01 0.25
C TRP A 65 -4.23 -2.74 0.64
N LEU A 66 -3.61 -1.70 0.06
CA LEU A 66 -2.22 -1.33 0.37
C LEU A 66 -1.98 -1.03 1.86
N CYS A 67 -2.89 -0.28 2.50
CA CYS A 67 -2.79 0.02 3.93
C CYS A 67 -2.92 -1.25 4.79
N ARG A 68 -3.77 -2.22 4.37
CA ARG A 68 -3.89 -3.50 5.06
C ARG A 68 -2.63 -4.35 4.95
N GLU A 69 -1.98 -4.39 3.79
CA GLU A 69 -0.71 -5.11 3.62
C GLU A 69 0.39 -4.52 4.51
N LEU A 70 0.47 -3.19 4.60
CA LEU A 70 1.43 -2.51 5.47
C LEU A 70 1.16 -2.82 6.96
N ALA A 71 -0.10 -2.73 7.39
CA ALA A 71 -0.50 -3.08 8.75
C ALA A 71 -0.20 -4.56 9.10
N ALA A 72 -0.43 -5.48 8.16
CA ALA A 72 -0.10 -6.89 8.33
C ALA A 72 1.42 -7.11 8.47
N ALA A 73 2.22 -6.47 7.62
CA ALA A 73 3.68 -6.52 7.70
C ALA A 73 4.20 -5.97 9.03
N ARG A 74 3.61 -4.86 9.52
CA ARG A 74 3.89 -4.29 10.84
C ARG A 74 3.56 -5.27 11.96
N ALA A 75 2.39 -5.91 11.92
CA ALA A 75 1.98 -6.89 12.92
C ALA A 75 2.94 -8.08 12.99
N VAL A 76 3.36 -8.62 11.84
CA VAL A 76 4.34 -9.72 11.77
C VAL A 76 5.68 -9.32 12.37
N ARG A 77 6.17 -8.10 12.07
CA ARG A 77 7.40 -7.60 12.71
C ARG A 77 7.24 -7.50 14.22
N ASN A 78 6.16 -6.88 14.69
CA ASN A 78 5.95 -6.67 16.12
C ASN A 78 5.83 -8.00 16.89
N ALA A 79 5.21 -9.02 16.31
CA ALA A 79 5.18 -10.36 16.88
C ALA A 79 6.59 -10.94 17.03
N ARG A 80 7.43 -10.86 15.98
CA ARG A 80 8.82 -11.33 16.02
C ARG A 80 9.69 -10.60 17.04
N TRP A 81 9.44 -9.31 17.27
CA TRP A 81 10.15 -8.55 18.31
C TRP A 81 9.75 -9.02 19.70
N ARG A 82 8.45 -9.23 19.96
CA ARG A 82 7.97 -9.77 21.24
C ARG A 82 8.57 -11.14 21.55
N ASP A 83 8.53 -12.06 20.58
CA ASP A 83 9.09 -13.41 20.74
C ASP A 83 10.60 -13.42 21.01
N ARG A 84 11.32 -12.35 20.66
CA ARG A 84 12.77 -12.20 20.91
C ARG A 84 13.06 -11.69 22.33
N ASP A 85 12.22 -10.81 22.87
CA ASP A 85 12.42 -10.18 24.18
C ASP A 85 11.98 -11.10 25.35
N ASP A 86 11.25 -12.18 25.05
CA ASP A 86 10.81 -13.20 26.01
C ASP A 86 11.86 -14.30 26.31
N TYR A 87 13.10 -14.17 25.81
CA TYR A 87 14.20 -15.17 25.96
C TYR A 87 15.47 -14.62 26.60
#